data_AF-A0A7V9LXT5-F1
#
_entry.id   AF-A0A7V9LXT5-F1
#
_cell.length_a   1.000
_cell.length_b   1.000
_cell.length_c   1.000
_cell.angle_alpha   90.00
_cell.angle_beta   90.00
_cell.angle_gamma   90.00
#
_symmetry.space_group_name_H-M   'P 1'
#
loop_
_entity.id
_entity.type
_entity.pdbx_description
1 polymer ?
#
loop_
_entity_poly.entity_id
_entity_poly.type
_entity_poly.pdbx_seq_one_letter_code
_entity_poly.pdbx_strand_id
1 'polypeptide(L)'
;MSTIADTRGQFNFFGFDTSINNRREVAFKAELDTFDEGLFSGTRAGAITTHYLNSTSDFGGTDSRPSINDRGNIAFEETIDFQPGIFAGQEGQFQTVLPPAEDVSVSEPVLNNGGLTAFSRSFSDGDEFVFEIDTATANGTPTPVADTRGPFSGFGFRPPALNNNGEVAFLAILDDFVTEGIFVGPDPVADKVISTTDTLAGDTIASLRFCEEGVNDSGQLTFIATLQDPVTLEPHAAVFRATPAP
;
A
#
# COMPACT_ATOMS: atom_id res chain seq x y z
N MET A 1 -2.20 26.62 4.25
CA MET A 1 -2.62 25.34 4.88
C MET A 1 -4.12 25.41 5.09
N SER A 2 -4.84 24.34 4.76
CA SER A 2 -6.31 24.28 4.88
C SER A 2 -6.69 23.06 5.71
N THR A 3 -7.59 23.22 6.67
CA THR A 3 -8.15 22.10 7.44
C THR A 3 -9.17 21.34 6.58
N ILE A 4 -9.13 20.00 6.62
CA ILE A 4 -10.14 19.12 6.01
C ILE A 4 -11.13 18.66 7.08
N ALA A 5 -10.63 17.97 8.11
CA ALA A 5 -11.38 17.48 9.25
C ALA A 5 -10.67 17.87 10.57
N ASP A 6 -11.42 17.93 11.67
CA ASP A 6 -10.94 18.36 12.98
C ASP A 6 -11.71 17.63 14.08
N THR A 7 -11.03 17.20 15.14
CA THR A 7 -11.67 16.54 16.30
C THR A 7 -12.39 17.50 17.25
N ARG A 8 -12.27 18.81 17.00
CA ARG A 8 -13.18 19.81 17.60
C ARG A 8 -14.52 19.88 16.87
N GLY A 9 -14.63 19.19 15.73
CA GLY A 9 -15.81 19.08 14.89
C GLY A 9 -16.69 17.91 15.31
N GLN A 10 -17.00 17.03 14.34
CA GLN A 10 -17.86 15.84 14.54
C GLN A 10 -17.07 14.55 14.79
N PHE A 11 -15.74 14.63 14.79
CA PHE A 11 -14.84 13.48 14.82
C PHE A 11 -14.22 13.33 16.20
N ASN A 12 -14.15 12.10 16.70
CA ASN A 12 -13.44 11.78 17.94
C ASN A 12 -11.98 11.36 17.65
N PHE A 13 -11.77 10.64 16.54
CA PHE A 13 -10.49 10.04 16.17
C PHE A 13 -10.30 9.99 14.65
N PHE A 14 -9.05 9.97 14.21
CA PHE A 14 -8.67 9.72 12.81
C PHE A 14 -7.78 8.49 12.74
N GLY A 15 -8.03 7.62 11.76
CA GLY A 15 -7.19 6.48 11.46
C GLY A 15 -5.75 6.86 11.12
N PHE A 16 -4.88 5.87 10.95
CA PHE A 16 -3.44 6.11 10.97
C PHE A 16 -2.90 6.78 9.71
N ASP A 17 -3.62 6.69 8.58
CA ASP A 17 -3.17 7.19 7.28
C ASP A 17 -4.27 7.87 6.47
N THR A 18 -3.83 8.69 5.51
CA THR A 18 -4.68 9.39 4.55
C THR A 18 -4.14 9.22 3.14
N SER A 19 -4.97 9.46 2.13
CA SER A 19 -4.52 9.59 0.74
C SER A 19 -5.13 10.82 0.08
N ILE A 20 -4.47 11.35 -0.95
CA ILE A 20 -4.91 12.56 -1.66
C ILE A 20 -4.79 12.37 -3.17
N ASN A 21 -5.78 12.87 -3.92
CA ASN A 21 -5.75 12.87 -5.39
C ASN A 21 -5.43 14.25 -5.99
N ASN A 22 -5.24 14.32 -7.30
CA ASN A 22 -4.95 15.57 -8.04
C ASN A 22 -6.11 16.57 -8.06
N ARG A 23 -7.31 16.17 -7.60
CA ARG A 23 -8.46 17.05 -7.36
C ARG A 23 -8.49 17.64 -5.96
N ARG A 24 -7.43 17.43 -5.16
CA ARG A 24 -7.26 17.89 -3.78
C ARG A 24 -8.26 17.27 -2.80
N GLU A 25 -8.83 16.13 -3.18
CA GLU A 25 -9.70 15.37 -2.30
C GLU A 25 -8.83 14.44 -1.45
N VAL A 26 -8.99 14.55 -0.14
CA VAL A 26 -8.30 13.71 0.86
C VAL A 26 -9.27 12.64 1.33
N ALA A 27 -8.91 11.37 1.21
CA ALA A 27 -9.62 10.25 1.81
C ALA A 27 -8.96 9.84 3.12
N PHE A 28 -9.78 9.52 4.12
CA PHE A 28 -9.34 9.16 5.46
C PHE A 28 -10.41 8.33 6.17
N LYS A 29 -9.98 7.43 7.06
CA LYS A 29 -10.89 6.76 8.01
C LYS A 29 -10.95 7.55 9.31
N ALA A 30 -12.10 7.52 9.98
CA ALA A 30 -12.31 8.26 11.22
C ALA A 30 -13.40 7.64 12.07
N GLU A 31 -13.37 7.97 13.35
CA GLU A 31 -14.46 7.73 14.30
C GLU A 31 -15.18 9.06 14.56
N LEU A 32 -16.51 9.05 14.50
CA LEU A 32 -17.35 10.18 14.90
C LEU A 32 -17.43 10.30 16.43
N ASP A 33 -17.86 11.45 16.95
CA ASP A 33 -18.15 11.64 18.39
C ASP A 33 -19.22 10.68 18.94
N THR A 34 -19.98 10.05 18.05
CA THR A 34 -20.94 8.99 18.37
C THR A 34 -20.30 7.60 18.49
N PHE A 35 -18.97 7.48 18.36
CA PHE A 35 -18.21 6.24 18.28
C PHE A 35 -18.54 5.37 17.07
N ASP A 36 -19.11 5.98 16.02
CA ASP A 36 -19.37 5.29 14.76
C ASP A 36 -18.22 5.58 13.80
N GLU A 37 -17.57 4.53 13.34
CA GLU A 37 -16.43 4.63 12.42
C GLU A 37 -16.90 4.60 10.96
N GLY A 38 -16.06 5.08 10.07
CA GLY A 38 -16.32 5.00 8.64
C GLY A 38 -15.23 5.57 7.76
N LEU A 39 -15.53 5.59 6.47
CA LEU A 39 -14.68 6.17 5.44
C LEU A 39 -15.22 7.54 5.01
N PHE A 40 -14.33 8.52 4.98
CA PHE A 40 -14.66 9.89 4.66
C PHE A 40 -13.74 10.43 3.57
N SER A 41 -14.21 11.41 2.80
CA SER A 41 -13.34 12.24 1.98
C SER A 41 -13.72 13.71 2.02
N GLY A 42 -12.80 14.60 1.67
CA GLY A 42 -13.11 16.02 1.59
C GLY A 42 -12.03 16.86 0.95
N THR A 43 -12.42 18.05 0.48
CA THR A 43 -11.50 19.03 -0.16
C THR A 43 -11.22 20.25 0.72
N ARG A 44 -12.08 20.49 1.73
CA ARG A 44 -11.96 21.56 2.72
C ARG A 44 -12.90 21.31 3.90
N ALA A 45 -12.67 22.01 5.01
CA ALA A 45 -13.56 22.05 6.16
C ALA A 45 -15.03 22.31 5.74
N GLY A 46 -15.95 21.51 6.28
CA GLY A 46 -17.38 21.59 5.98
C GLY A 46 -17.80 21.02 4.62
N ALA A 47 -16.87 20.47 3.84
CA ALA A 47 -17.14 19.73 2.60
C ALA A 47 -16.60 18.29 2.73
N ILE A 48 -17.14 17.58 3.73
CA ILE A 48 -16.87 16.17 3.97
C ILE A 48 -17.99 15.33 3.36
N THR A 49 -17.61 14.32 2.59
CA THR A 49 -18.47 13.22 2.17
C THR A 49 -18.24 12.05 3.10
N THR A 50 -19.32 11.51 3.65
CA THR A 50 -19.32 10.23 4.37
C THR A 50 -19.63 9.14 3.36
N HIS A 51 -18.69 8.22 3.10
CA HIS A 51 -18.88 7.15 2.11
C HIS A 51 -19.62 5.95 2.69
N TYR A 52 -19.35 5.65 3.96
CA TYR A 52 -20.13 4.71 4.77
C TYR A 52 -19.88 4.99 6.25
N LEU A 53 -20.77 4.47 7.09
CA LEU A 53 -20.54 4.29 8.52
C LEU A 53 -20.77 2.82 8.85
N ASN A 54 -20.04 2.27 9.82
CA ASN A 54 -20.18 0.88 10.22
C ASN A 54 -21.63 0.58 10.65
N SER A 55 -22.28 1.51 11.37
CA SER A 55 -23.67 1.32 11.82
C SER A 55 -24.72 1.26 10.71
N THR A 56 -24.37 1.64 9.48
CA THR A 56 -25.30 1.74 8.33
C THR A 56 -24.83 0.98 7.09
N SER A 57 -23.77 0.18 7.22
CA SER A 57 -23.21 -0.65 6.15
C SER A 57 -22.91 -2.05 6.68
N ASP A 58 -22.41 -2.91 5.79
CA ASP A 58 -21.96 -4.26 6.16
C ASP A 58 -20.50 -4.27 6.67
N PHE A 59 -19.84 -3.11 6.70
CA PHE A 59 -18.44 -2.98 7.09
C PHE A 59 -18.28 -2.88 8.61
N GLY A 60 -17.32 -3.64 9.15
CA GLY A 60 -17.10 -3.79 10.59
C GLY A 60 -16.21 -2.72 11.23
N GLY A 61 -15.46 -1.96 10.43
CA GLY A 61 -14.54 -0.92 10.88
C GLY A 61 -13.10 -1.37 10.90
N THR A 62 -12.22 -0.52 10.38
CA THR A 62 -10.76 -0.62 10.56
C THR A 62 -10.15 0.78 10.56
N ASP A 63 -8.94 0.92 11.10
CA ASP A 63 -8.16 2.18 11.07
C ASP A 63 -7.14 2.25 9.92
N SER A 64 -7.27 1.36 8.93
CA SER A 64 -6.29 1.19 7.87
C SER A 64 -6.33 2.31 6.82
N ARG A 65 -5.23 2.44 6.08
CA ARG A 65 -5.06 3.44 5.02
C ARG A 65 -6.08 3.23 3.88
N PRO A 66 -6.89 4.24 3.52
CA PRO A 66 -7.57 4.27 2.24
C PRO A 66 -6.66 4.81 1.12
N SER A 67 -6.91 4.43 -0.13
CA SER A 67 -6.21 4.92 -1.33
C SER A 67 -7.18 5.50 -2.35
N ILE A 68 -7.15 6.83 -2.54
CA ILE A 68 -8.01 7.54 -3.49
C ILE A 68 -7.29 7.84 -4.81
N ASN A 69 -7.96 7.60 -5.94
CA ASN A 69 -7.46 7.95 -7.27
C ASN A 69 -8.07 9.27 -7.81
N ASP A 70 -7.62 9.73 -8.98
CA ASP A 70 -8.09 10.97 -9.61
C ASP A 70 -9.53 10.89 -10.14
N ARG A 71 -10.11 9.69 -10.22
CA ARG A 71 -11.55 9.49 -10.49
C ARG A 71 -12.39 9.57 -9.22
N GLY A 72 -11.75 9.55 -8.05
CA GLY A 72 -12.42 9.64 -6.74
C GLY A 72 -12.93 8.29 -6.27
N ASN A 73 -12.47 7.22 -6.92
CA ASN A 73 -12.63 5.90 -6.37
C ASN A 73 -11.66 5.77 -5.21
N ILE A 74 -12.09 5.13 -4.14
CA ILE A 74 -11.30 4.86 -2.95
C ILE A 74 -11.19 3.35 -2.80
N ALA A 75 -9.97 2.82 -2.75
CA ALA A 75 -9.70 1.46 -2.32
C ALA A 75 -9.42 1.44 -0.81
N PHE A 76 -9.91 0.43 -0.12
CA PHE A 76 -9.76 0.28 1.32
C PHE A 76 -9.93 -1.18 1.72
N GLU A 77 -9.33 -1.52 2.84
CA GLU A 77 -9.59 -2.76 3.55
C GLU A 77 -10.77 -2.56 4.51
N GLU A 78 -11.64 -3.55 4.61
CA GLU A 78 -12.67 -3.63 5.64
C GLU A 78 -12.97 -5.08 6.03
N THR A 79 -13.66 -5.25 7.15
CA THR A 79 -14.21 -6.55 7.51
C THR A 79 -15.70 -6.63 7.19
N ILE A 80 -16.17 -7.78 6.72
CA ILE A 80 -17.59 -8.14 6.67
C ILE A 80 -17.75 -9.43 7.46
N ASP A 81 -18.65 -9.48 8.43
CA ASP A 81 -18.80 -10.62 9.34
C ASP A 81 -17.46 -11.06 9.97
N PHE A 82 -16.62 -10.10 10.36
CA PHE A 82 -15.25 -10.27 10.89
C PHE A 82 -14.23 -10.87 9.91
N GLN A 83 -14.57 -10.99 8.63
CA GLN A 83 -13.67 -11.50 7.59
C GLN A 83 -13.06 -10.33 6.80
N PRO A 84 -11.71 -10.20 6.75
CA PRO A 84 -11.04 -9.13 6.01
C PRO A 84 -11.21 -9.26 4.49
N GLY A 85 -11.43 -8.14 3.82
CA GLY A 85 -11.49 -8.03 2.36
C GLY A 85 -11.00 -6.66 1.85
N ILE A 86 -10.77 -6.58 0.54
CA ILE A 86 -10.42 -5.31 -0.12
C ILE A 86 -11.58 -4.88 -1.01
N PHE A 87 -11.95 -3.61 -0.91
CA PHE A 87 -13.03 -3.00 -1.67
C PHE A 87 -12.55 -1.75 -2.38
N ALA A 88 -13.17 -1.41 -3.51
CA ALA A 88 -12.89 -0.17 -4.22
C ALA A 88 -14.13 0.40 -4.90
N GLY A 89 -14.22 1.73 -4.99
CA GLY A 89 -15.33 2.40 -5.67
C GLY A 89 -15.67 3.75 -5.07
N GLN A 90 -16.93 4.15 -5.20
CA GLN A 90 -17.47 5.39 -4.64
C GLN A 90 -18.63 5.07 -3.70
N GLU A 91 -19.07 6.06 -2.91
CA GLU A 91 -20.26 5.98 -2.06
C GLU A 91 -21.44 5.27 -2.76
N GLY A 92 -21.98 4.23 -2.10
CA GLY A 92 -23.10 3.43 -2.60
C GLY A 92 -22.79 2.54 -3.82
N GLN A 93 -21.53 2.51 -4.29
CA GLN A 93 -21.08 1.73 -5.46
C GLN A 93 -19.75 1.02 -5.20
N PHE A 94 -19.43 0.70 -3.94
CA PHE A 94 -18.25 -0.09 -3.62
C PHE A 94 -18.38 -1.51 -4.18
N GLN A 95 -17.28 -1.99 -4.74
CA GLN A 95 -17.18 -3.31 -5.34
C GLN A 95 -16.02 -4.07 -4.69
N THR A 96 -16.16 -5.37 -4.61
CA THR A 96 -15.15 -6.27 -4.06
C THR A 96 -13.95 -6.34 -4.99
N VAL A 97 -12.75 -6.07 -4.48
CA VAL A 97 -11.46 -6.33 -5.15
C VAL A 97 -10.94 -7.70 -4.72
N LEU A 98 -10.98 -7.97 -3.40
CA LEU A 98 -10.76 -9.30 -2.83
C LEU A 98 -11.92 -9.62 -1.87
N PRO A 99 -12.63 -10.75 -2.05
CA PRO A 99 -13.76 -11.10 -1.20
C PRO A 99 -13.33 -11.34 0.25
N PRO A 100 -14.19 -11.01 1.22
CA PRO A 100 -14.02 -11.43 2.61
C PRO A 100 -13.79 -12.94 2.68
N ALA A 101 -12.77 -13.35 3.41
CA ALA A 101 -12.46 -14.76 3.61
C ALA A 101 -11.99 -15.01 5.05
N GLU A 102 -12.34 -16.18 5.55
CA GLU A 102 -11.74 -16.73 6.77
C GLU A 102 -10.27 -17.07 6.51
N ASP A 103 -9.42 -16.96 7.53
CA ASP A 103 -7.98 -17.26 7.48
C ASP A 103 -7.16 -16.50 6.43
N VAL A 104 -7.70 -15.39 5.91
CA VAL A 104 -6.99 -14.45 5.06
C VAL A 104 -6.88 -13.12 5.78
N SER A 105 -5.66 -12.62 5.92
CA SER A 105 -5.42 -11.21 6.25
C SER A 105 -5.13 -10.45 4.98
N VAL A 106 -5.60 -9.22 4.90
CA VAL A 106 -5.28 -8.29 3.82
C VAL A 106 -4.81 -6.98 4.41
N SER A 107 -4.06 -6.20 3.64
CA SER A 107 -3.65 -4.87 4.07
C SER A 107 -3.21 -4.02 2.89
N GLU A 108 -2.99 -2.73 3.17
CA GLU A 108 -2.18 -1.86 2.34
C GLU A 108 -2.68 -1.68 0.87
N PRO A 109 -3.97 -1.44 0.62
CA PRO A 109 -4.45 -1.24 -0.74
C PRO A 109 -3.92 0.07 -1.33
N VAL A 110 -3.42 0.01 -2.56
CA VAL A 110 -3.00 1.16 -3.37
C VAL A 110 -3.72 1.13 -4.71
N LEU A 111 -4.44 2.19 -5.04
CA LEU A 111 -5.32 2.28 -6.20
C LEU A 111 -4.75 3.23 -7.26
N ASN A 112 -4.60 2.75 -8.49
CA ASN A 112 -4.24 3.62 -9.61
C ASN A 112 -5.47 4.23 -10.31
N ASN A 113 -5.22 5.14 -11.24
CA ASN A 113 -6.30 5.77 -12.00
C ASN A 113 -7.06 4.78 -12.88
N GLY A 114 -6.40 3.73 -13.40
CA GLY A 114 -7.04 2.67 -14.18
C GLY A 114 -8.04 1.82 -13.39
N GLY A 115 -8.06 1.92 -12.06
CA GLY A 115 -8.90 1.08 -11.19
C GLY A 115 -8.24 -0.25 -10.81
N LEU A 116 -6.95 -0.41 -11.09
CA LEU A 116 -6.15 -1.51 -10.57
C LEU A 116 -5.74 -1.19 -9.14
N THR A 117 -5.92 -2.16 -8.26
CA THR A 117 -5.52 -2.09 -6.86
C THR A 117 -4.38 -3.09 -6.62
N ALA A 118 -3.26 -2.63 -6.10
CA ALA A 118 -2.23 -3.48 -5.51
C ALA A 118 -2.47 -3.59 -4.00
N PHE A 119 -2.23 -4.75 -3.41
CA PHE A 119 -2.45 -4.98 -1.97
C PHE A 119 -1.60 -6.15 -1.47
N SER A 120 -1.42 -6.21 -0.16
CA SER A 120 -0.76 -7.31 0.53
C SER A 120 -1.83 -8.28 1.06
N ARG A 121 -1.56 -9.59 1.03
CA ARG A 121 -2.37 -10.59 1.75
C ARG A 121 -1.50 -11.67 2.38
N SER A 122 -2.03 -12.34 3.38
CA SER A 122 -1.41 -13.52 3.97
C SER A 122 -2.43 -14.57 4.36
N PHE A 123 -2.09 -15.84 4.17
CA PHE A 123 -2.95 -16.99 4.42
C PHE A 123 -2.13 -18.27 4.55
N SER A 124 -2.76 -19.36 5.00
CA SER A 124 -2.14 -20.68 5.04
C SER A 124 -2.39 -21.46 3.75
N ASP A 125 -1.32 -21.94 3.10
CA ASP A 125 -1.36 -22.85 1.96
C ASP A 125 -0.85 -24.23 2.40
N GLY A 126 -1.78 -25.08 2.87
CA GLY A 126 -1.43 -26.33 3.54
C GLY A 126 -0.75 -26.09 4.89
N ASP A 127 0.51 -26.53 5.02
CA ASP A 127 1.32 -26.36 6.23
C ASP A 127 2.20 -25.08 6.18
N GLU A 128 2.17 -24.34 5.07
CA GLU A 128 2.98 -23.13 4.85
C GLU A 128 2.16 -21.86 5.09
N PHE A 129 2.73 -20.88 5.78
CA PHE A 129 2.15 -19.54 5.89
C PHE A 129 2.74 -18.66 4.80
N VAL A 130 1.89 -18.12 3.94
CA VAL A 130 2.29 -17.39 2.73
C VAL A 130 1.94 -15.92 2.89
N PHE A 131 2.88 -15.04 2.54
CA PHE A 131 2.59 -13.64 2.23
C PHE A 131 2.63 -13.45 0.71
N GLU A 132 1.74 -12.62 0.18
CA GLU A 132 1.65 -12.31 -1.24
C GLU A 132 1.39 -10.82 -1.46
N ILE A 133 1.98 -10.28 -2.53
CA ILE A 133 1.57 -9.02 -3.13
C ILE A 133 0.76 -9.34 -4.37
N ASP A 134 -0.47 -8.86 -4.39
CA ASP A 134 -1.44 -9.12 -5.45
C ASP A 134 -1.85 -7.83 -6.15
N THR A 135 -2.37 -7.98 -7.37
CA THR A 135 -3.15 -6.94 -8.04
C THR A 135 -4.52 -7.46 -8.47
N ALA A 136 -5.52 -6.61 -8.40
CA ALA A 136 -6.86 -6.88 -8.95
C ALA A 136 -7.59 -5.59 -9.30
N THR A 137 -8.47 -5.65 -10.29
CA THR A 137 -9.54 -4.65 -10.44
C THR A 137 -10.74 -5.06 -9.61
N ALA A 138 -11.66 -4.11 -9.37
CA ALA A 138 -12.97 -4.44 -8.79
C ALA A 138 -13.69 -5.54 -9.60
N ASN A 139 -14.21 -6.54 -8.90
CA ASN A 139 -14.79 -7.80 -9.40
C ASN A 139 -13.86 -8.61 -10.32
N GLY A 140 -12.55 -8.31 -10.31
CA GLY A 140 -11.53 -9.04 -11.05
C GLY A 140 -11.01 -10.24 -10.27
N THR A 141 -10.18 -11.04 -10.92
CA THR A 141 -9.42 -12.11 -10.27
C THR A 141 -8.09 -11.55 -9.78
N PRO A 142 -7.72 -11.75 -8.50
CA PRO A 142 -6.39 -11.45 -8.01
C PRO A 142 -5.31 -12.14 -8.82
N THR A 143 -4.27 -11.38 -9.17
CA THR A 143 -3.09 -11.86 -9.88
C THR A 143 -1.87 -11.64 -8.99
N PRO A 144 -1.14 -12.70 -8.61
CA PRO A 144 0.06 -12.55 -7.79
C PRO A 144 1.16 -11.85 -8.57
N VAL A 145 1.79 -10.89 -7.91
CA VAL A 145 3.01 -10.21 -8.37
C VAL A 145 4.24 -10.93 -7.81
N ALA A 146 4.22 -11.24 -6.52
CA ALA A 146 5.26 -11.99 -5.83
C ALA A 146 4.69 -12.63 -4.55
N ASP A 147 5.30 -13.73 -4.10
CA ASP A 147 4.93 -14.43 -2.88
C ASP A 147 6.14 -15.03 -2.16
N THR A 148 5.90 -15.55 -0.95
CA THR A 148 6.95 -16.17 -0.12
C THR A 148 7.13 -17.68 -0.33
N ARG A 149 6.44 -18.29 -1.29
CA ARG A 149 6.70 -19.67 -1.73
C ARG A 149 7.89 -19.72 -2.70
N GLY A 150 8.13 -18.59 -3.35
CA GLY A 150 9.29 -18.32 -4.19
C GLY A 150 10.53 -17.93 -3.38
N PRO A 151 11.38 -17.03 -3.89
CA PRO A 151 12.69 -16.73 -3.30
C PRO A 151 12.66 -15.64 -2.21
N PHE A 152 11.47 -15.23 -1.78
CA PHE A 152 11.26 -14.17 -0.81
C PHE A 152 10.83 -14.76 0.53
N SER A 153 11.49 -14.33 1.61
CA SER A 153 11.09 -14.66 2.98
C SER A 153 9.97 -13.76 3.52
N GLY A 154 9.76 -12.60 2.90
CA GLY A 154 8.78 -11.62 3.34
C GLY A 154 8.89 -10.27 2.61
N PHE A 155 7.91 -9.41 2.89
CA PHE A 155 7.77 -8.08 2.28
C PHE A 155 7.92 -6.97 3.34
N GLY A 156 8.20 -5.75 2.87
CA GLY A 156 8.29 -4.58 3.73
C GLY A 156 6.97 -4.20 4.41
N PHE A 157 7.05 -3.43 5.50
CA PHE A 157 5.89 -2.93 6.26
C PHE A 157 5.16 -1.74 5.60
N ARG A 158 5.44 -1.46 4.33
CA ARG A 158 4.86 -0.34 3.60
C ARG A 158 4.11 -0.92 2.42
N PRO A 159 3.01 -0.28 1.99
CA PRO A 159 2.27 -0.75 0.83
C PRO A 159 3.16 -0.86 -0.41
N PRO A 160 2.82 -1.78 -1.33
CA PRO A 160 3.45 -1.81 -2.65
C PRO A 160 3.22 -0.47 -3.35
N ALA A 161 4.19 -0.02 -4.12
CA ALA A 161 4.03 1.14 -4.98
C ALA A 161 3.39 0.72 -6.30
N LEU A 162 2.43 1.48 -6.79
CA LEU A 162 1.68 1.20 -8.02
C LEU A 162 1.55 2.46 -8.87
N ASN A 163 1.87 2.38 -10.16
CA ASN A 163 1.65 3.49 -11.11
C ASN A 163 0.42 3.29 -12.01
N ASN A 164 0.12 4.28 -12.87
CA ASN A 164 -1.02 4.24 -13.78
C ASN A 164 -0.86 3.29 -14.97
N ASN A 165 0.34 2.78 -15.22
CA ASN A 165 0.58 1.73 -16.23
C ASN A 165 0.34 0.32 -15.66
N GLY A 166 0.13 0.20 -14.34
CA GLY A 166 -0.04 -1.09 -13.67
C GLY A 166 1.28 -1.73 -13.22
N GLU A 167 2.39 -0.98 -13.25
CA GLU A 167 3.67 -1.46 -12.75
C GLU A 167 3.68 -1.40 -11.22
N VAL A 168 4.05 -2.52 -10.60
CA VAL A 168 4.15 -2.67 -9.14
C VAL A 168 5.62 -2.73 -8.75
N ALA A 169 5.97 -2.04 -7.68
CA ALA A 169 7.27 -2.14 -7.05
C ALA A 169 7.10 -2.37 -5.55
N PHE A 170 7.98 -3.16 -4.95
CA PHE A 170 7.88 -3.51 -3.54
C PHE A 170 9.25 -3.77 -2.92
N LEU A 171 9.33 -3.57 -1.60
CA LEU A 171 10.49 -3.95 -0.81
C LEU A 171 10.29 -5.39 -0.32
N ALA A 172 11.32 -6.22 -0.43
CA ALA A 172 11.28 -7.61 0.04
C ALA A 172 12.62 -8.04 0.65
N ILE A 173 12.56 -9.10 1.47
CA ILE A 173 13.71 -9.81 2.03
C ILE A 173 13.79 -11.18 1.36
N LEU A 174 14.95 -11.55 0.83
CA LEU A 174 15.17 -12.87 0.20
C LEU A 174 15.24 -13.99 1.26
N ASP A 175 15.13 -15.24 0.82
CA ASP A 175 15.20 -16.45 1.67
C ASP A 175 16.53 -16.68 2.40
N ASP A 176 17.55 -15.87 2.13
CA ASP A 176 18.74 -15.83 2.97
C ASP A 176 18.52 -15.07 4.29
N PHE A 177 17.33 -14.47 4.48
CA PHE A 177 16.87 -13.69 5.63
C PHE A 177 17.75 -12.47 5.96
N VAL A 178 18.60 -12.05 5.03
CA VAL A 178 19.58 -10.95 5.23
C VAL A 178 19.54 -9.96 4.08
N THR A 179 19.34 -10.42 2.85
CA THR A 179 19.31 -9.57 1.67
C THR A 179 17.96 -8.89 1.55
N GLU A 180 17.96 -7.57 1.74
CA GLU A 180 16.82 -6.69 1.47
C GLU A 180 16.99 -6.10 0.06
N GLY A 181 15.89 -5.96 -0.67
CA GLY A 181 15.89 -5.36 -2.00
C GLY A 181 14.57 -4.71 -2.39
N ILE A 182 14.62 -3.95 -3.48
CA ILE A 182 13.44 -3.41 -4.16
C ILE A 182 13.30 -4.15 -5.49
N PHE A 183 12.10 -4.67 -5.75
CA PHE A 183 11.79 -5.54 -6.88
C PHE A 183 10.54 -5.06 -7.61
N VAL A 184 10.40 -5.46 -8.87
CA VAL A 184 9.22 -5.18 -9.73
C VAL A 184 8.48 -6.43 -10.19
N GLY A 185 8.81 -7.59 -9.60
CA GLY A 185 8.30 -8.90 -10.00
C GLY A 185 8.90 -10.05 -9.19
N PRO A 186 8.52 -11.31 -9.50
CA PRO A 186 8.82 -12.47 -8.67
C PRO A 186 10.25 -13.03 -8.82
N ASP A 187 11.00 -12.65 -9.86
CA ASP A 187 12.37 -13.12 -10.09
C ASP A 187 13.40 -12.17 -9.46
N PRO A 188 14.13 -12.57 -8.41
CA PRO A 188 15.04 -11.70 -7.67
C PRO A 188 16.34 -11.41 -8.44
N VAL A 189 16.51 -11.98 -9.64
CA VAL A 189 17.60 -11.68 -10.55
C VAL A 189 17.10 -10.76 -11.67
N ALA A 190 16.01 -11.13 -12.34
CA ALA A 190 15.49 -10.37 -13.49
C ALA A 190 14.73 -9.12 -13.06
N ASP A 191 13.97 -9.18 -11.96
CA ASP A 191 13.08 -8.11 -11.50
C ASP A 191 13.70 -7.25 -10.39
N LYS A 192 15.00 -7.43 -10.11
CA LYS A 192 15.73 -6.68 -9.10
C LYS A 192 16.05 -5.27 -9.58
N VAL A 193 15.61 -4.26 -8.82
CA VAL A 193 16.00 -2.87 -9.02
C VAL A 193 17.30 -2.54 -8.29
N ILE A 194 17.37 -2.89 -7.01
CA ILE A 194 18.55 -2.71 -6.13
C ILE A 194 18.43 -3.62 -4.90
N SER A 195 19.55 -4.10 -4.35
CA SER A 195 19.60 -4.84 -3.09
C SER A 195 20.76 -4.42 -2.19
N THR A 196 20.74 -4.84 -0.92
CA THR A 196 21.84 -4.64 0.04
C THR A 196 23.16 -5.33 -0.36
N THR A 197 23.10 -6.24 -1.33
CA THR A 197 24.27 -6.89 -1.93
C THR A 197 24.92 -6.08 -3.06
N ASP A 198 24.28 -5.01 -3.52
CA ASP A 198 24.84 -4.11 -4.53
C ASP A 198 25.73 -3.03 -3.89
N THR A 199 26.44 -2.28 -4.74
CA THR A 199 27.13 -1.05 -4.34
C THR A 199 26.48 0.14 -5.02
N LEU A 200 26.45 1.28 -4.34
CA LEU A 200 25.80 2.49 -4.84
C LEU A 200 26.66 3.71 -4.52
N ALA A 201 26.99 4.48 -5.56
CA ALA A 201 27.91 5.63 -5.46
C ALA A 201 29.30 5.30 -4.87
N GLY A 202 29.73 4.03 -4.90
CA GLY A 202 31.01 3.57 -4.35
C GLY A 202 30.92 2.96 -2.95
N ASP A 203 29.75 3.04 -2.30
CA ASP A 203 29.52 2.55 -0.94
C ASP A 203 28.75 1.23 -0.93
N THR A 204 28.79 0.51 0.19
CA THR A 204 27.90 -0.62 0.45
C THR A 204 26.54 -0.14 0.94
N ILE A 205 25.49 -0.89 0.63
CA ILE A 205 24.13 -0.57 1.06
C ILE A 205 23.82 -1.34 2.35
N ALA A 206 23.57 -0.61 3.43
CA ALA A 206 23.23 -1.18 4.73
C ALA A 206 21.73 -1.45 4.88
N SER A 207 20.88 -0.59 4.32
CA SER A 207 19.42 -0.77 4.29
C SER A 207 18.74 0.11 3.26
N LEU A 208 17.53 -0.28 2.87
CA LEU A 208 16.67 0.40 1.92
C LEU A 208 15.37 0.85 2.60
N ARG A 209 14.82 1.98 2.17
CA ARG A 209 13.46 2.40 2.48
C ARG A 209 12.75 2.76 1.20
N PHE A 210 11.57 2.19 1.03
CA PHE A 210 10.70 2.38 -0.11
C PHE A 210 9.27 2.63 0.39
N CYS A 211 8.53 3.48 -0.30
CA CYS A 211 7.16 3.86 0.06
C CYS A 211 6.24 3.67 -1.16
N GLU A 212 4.95 3.69 -0.90
CA GLU A 212 3.87 3.48 -1.84
C GLU A 212 3.77 4.55 -2.95
N GLU A 213 4.30 5.77 -2.73
CA GLU A 213 4.49 6.79 -3.77
C GLU A 213 5.86 6.68 -4.48
N GLY A 214 6.56 5.56 -4.29
CA GLY A 214 7.93 5.36 -4.73
C GLY A 214 8.08 5.09 -6.23
N VAL A 215 6.99 4.96 -7.00
CA VAL A 215 7.02 4.73 -8.46
C VAL A 215 6.21 5.79 -9.20
N ASN A 216 6.70 6.26 -10.36
CA ASN A 216 5.97 7.17 -11.24
C ASN A 216 5.49 6.49 -12.53
N ASP A 217 4.64 7.18 -13.31
CA ASP A 217 4.07 6.69 -14.57
C ASP A 217 5.08 6.51 -15.72
N SER A 218 6.36 6.82 -15.49
CA SER A 218 7.46 6.55 -16.42
C SER A 218 8.30 5.32 -16.00
N GLY A 219 7.81 4.53 -15.04
CA GLY A 219 8.51 3.37 -14.49
C GLY A 219 9.75 3.73 -13.68
N GLN A 220 9.91 4.98 -13.26
CA GLN A 220 11.04 5.38 -12.41
C GLN A 220 10.70 5.19 -10.95
N LEU A 221 11.66 4.70 -10.18
CA LEU A 221 11.50 4.45 -8.75
C LEU A 221 12.35 5.42 -7.93
N THR A 222 11.89 5.81 -6.75
CA THR A 222 12.69 6.54 -5.77
C THR A 222 12.75 5.82 -4.44
N PHE A 223 13.92 5.82 -3.80
CA PHE A 223 14.14 5.16 -2.52
C PHE A 223 15.20 5.90 -1.71
N ILE A 224 15.22 5.63 -0.40
CA ILE A 224 16.28 6.09 0.49
C ILE A 224 17.18 4.88 0.78
N ALA A 225 18.49 5.03 0.59
CA ALA A 225 19.46 4.03 1.02
C ALA A 225 20.28 4.57 2.20
N THR A 226 20.44 3.74 3.23
CA THR A 226 21.51 3.90 4.21
C THR A 226 22.73 3.21 3.64
N LEU A 227 23.82 3.96 3.50
CA LEU A 227 25.07 3.53 2.90
C LEU A 227 26.17 3.54 3.95
N GLN A 228 27.21 2.75 3.72
CA GLN A 228 28.40 2.73 4.54
C GLN A 228 29.64 2.81 3.66
N ASP A 229 30.51 3.78 3.94
CA ASP A 229 31.80 3.88 3.29
C ASP A 229 32.62 2.62 3.61
N PRO A 230 33.13 1.87 2.61
CA PRO A 230 33.78 0.59 2.84
C PRO A 230 35.16 0.71 3.52
N VAL A 231 35.72 1.92 3.61
CA VAL A 231 37.03 2.21 4.22
C VAL A 231 36.85 2.83 5.59
N THR A 232 36.04 3.89 5.70
CA THR A 232 35.87 4.64 6.95
C THR A 232 34.79 4.03 7.85
N LEU A 233 33.90 3.21 7.30
CA LEU A 233 32.73 2.61 7.96
C LEU A 233 31.70 3.63 8.47
N GLU A 234 31.84 4.90 8.10
CA GLU A 234 30.90 5.95 8.48
C GLU A 234 29.57 5.78 7.72
N PRO A 235 28.41 5.76 8.42
CA PRO A 235 27.12 5.63 7.78
C PRO A 235 26.58 6.99 7.29
N HIS A 236 25.92 7.00 6.15
CA HIS A 236 25.12 8.14 5.71
C HIS A 236 23.90 7.69 4.91
N ALA A 237 22.89 8.55 4.79
CA ALA A 237 21.71 8.27 3.98
C ALA A 237 21.61 9.20 2.77
N ALA A 238 21.16 8.67 1.64
CA ALA A 238 20.90 9.43 0.43
C ALA A 238 19.61 8.97 -0.26
N VAL A 239 19.02 9.88 -1.03
CA VAL A 239 17.82 9.63 -1.84
C VAL A 239 18.26 9.35 -3.26
N PHE A 240 17.74 8.26 -3.84
CA PHE A 240 18.08 7.82 -5.19
C PHE A 240 16.84 7.74 -6.07
N ARG A 241 17.08 7.84 -7.37
CA ARG A 241 16.11 7.50 -8.41
C ARG A 241 16.71 6.40 -9.29
N ALA A 242 15.97 5.33 -9.50
CA ALA A 242 16.30 4.25 -10.44
C ALA A 242 15.34 4.23 -11.63
N THR A 243 15.77 3.61 -12.71
CA THR A 243 14.93 3.25 -13.86
C THR A 243 15.27 1.81 -14.17
N PRO A 244 14.38 0.84 -13.85
CA PRO A 244 14.62 -0.56 -14.14
C PRO A 244 14.89 -0.76 -15.63
N ALA A 245 15.80 -1.68 -15.95
CA ALA A 245 15.98 -2.10 -17.33
C ALA A 245 14.78 -3.00 -17.72
N PRO A 246 14.26 -2.89 -18.96
CA PRO A 246 13.22 -3.77 -19.47
C PRO A 246 13.70 -5.20 -19.70
#